data_AF-A0A840VB53-F1
#
_entry.id   AF-A0A840VB53-F1
#
_cell.length_a   1.000
_cell.length_b   1.000
_cell.length_c   1.000
_cell.angle_alpha   90.00
_cell.angle_beta   90.00
_cell.angle_gamma   90.00
#
_symmetry.space_group_name_H-M   'P 1'
#
loop_
_entity.id
_entity.type
_entity.pdbx_description
1 polymer ?
#
loop_
_entity_poly.entity_id
_entity_poly.type
_entity_poly.pdbx_seq_one_letter_code
_entity_poly.pdbx_strand_id
1 'polypeptide(L)'
;MQSPLQPFLFLALLPAAHADAIAGAWEGFPTQDNTDAWSLYAYDDDAVAPPLWSGTASDINPYAYSFFLGGDGVWFFADAQTAQGAFVGDYGAQKIEGIDVAISIDPAEIDSLDIAVYASGPIGSAYYYSLASFGEEFEDGPNWYFPHFSFSDEWFYFQDGEFVAFQPGDGFLASISEVGLRVFPVNGVGEDAYVGVDDFILTPTVDAPLLTTAVDQSQFSLTFELNPGVAATLQTADSTFQWSTVTGQTNLTGSQSFTTPIEETPHFFRVATEEKLTPVSSS
;
A
#
# COMPACT_ATOMS: atom_id res chain seq x y z
N MET A 1 20.72 8.86 -59.81
CA MET A 1 20.24 7.98 -58.74
C MET A 1 20.45 8.69 -57.42
N GLN A 2 19.41 9.33 -56.90
CA GLN A 2 19.40 10.00 -55.60
C GLN A 2 18.91 9.01 -54.54
N SER A 3 19.69 8.81 -53.48
CA SER A 3 19.27 8.07 -52.28
C SER A 3 18.24 8.90 -51.53
N PRO A 4 17.10 8.36 -51.10
CA PRO A 4 16.23 9.06 -50.16
C PRO A 4 16.88 9.02 -48.78
N LEU A 5 17.02 10.20 -48.18
CA LEU A 5 17.33 10.37 -46.76
C LEU A 5 16.14 9.86 -45.96
N GLN A 6 16.38 8.82 -45.17
CA GLN A 6 15.42 8.26 -44.22
C GLN A 6 15.32 9.22 -43.01
N PRO A 7 14.13 9.70 -42.61
CA PRO A 7 14.02 10.52 -41.42
C PRO A 7 14.28 9.64 -40.19
N PHE A 8 15.36 9.95 -39.47
CA PHE A 8 15.55 9.48 -38.10
C PHE A 8 14.40 10.05 -37.26
N LEU A 9 13.45 9.18 -36.92
CA LEU A 9 12.47 9.46 -35.89
C LEU A 9 13.22 9.47 -34.55
N PHE A 10 13.59 10.67 -34.09
CA PHE A 10 14.00 10.90 -32.72
C PHE A 10 12.76 10.68 -31.85
N LEU A 11 12.57 9.47 -31.31
CA LEU A 11 11.77 9.31 -30.11
C LEU A 11 12.53 10.04 -29.00
N ALA A 12 12.08 11.25 -28.68
CA ALA A 12 12.38 11.81 -27.39
C ALA A 12 11.73 10.88 -26.36
N LEU A 13 12.54 10.01 -25.76
CA LEU A 13 12.24 9.43 -24.46
C LEU A 13 12.07 10.62 -23.51
N LEU A 14 10.84 11.09 -23.37
CA LEU A 14 10.48 11.88 -22.20
C LEU A 14 10.82 10.99 -21.02
N PRO A 15 11.64 11.44 -20.05
CA PRO A 15 11.80 10.70 -18.82
C PRO A 15 10.38 10.52 -18.27
N ALA A 16 9.92 9.27 -18.18
CA ALA A 16 8.73 8.97 -17.41
C ALA A 16 8.99 9.62 -16.06
N ALA A 17 8.10 10.54 -15.63
CA ALA A 17 8.09 10.93 -14.24
C ALA A 17 8.07 9.61 -13.48
N HIS A 18 9.11 9.35 -12.68
CA HIS A 18 9.11 8.18 -11.82
C HIS A 18 7.81 8.28 -11.03
N ALA A 19 6.89 7.35 -11.25
CA ALA A 19 5.78 7.18 -10.36
C ALA A 19 6.39 6.95 -8.99
N ASP A 20 6.01 7.80 -8.05
CA ASP A 20 6.47 7.71 -6.67
C ASP A 20 5.30 7.16 -5.87
N ALA A 21 5.59 6.17 -5.05
CA ALA A 21 4.57 5.53 -4.24
C ALA A 21 3.91 6.60 -3.36
N ILE A 22 2.61 6.49 -3.12
CA ILE A 22 1.91 7.39 -2.21
C ILE A 22 1.77 6.66 -0.88
N ALA A 23 2.43 7.17 0.16
CA ALA A 23 2.25 6.68 1.52
C ALA A 23 0.78 6.83 1.95
N GLY A 24 0.14 5.73 2.38
CA GLY A 24 -1.28 5.66 2.65
C GLY A 24 -2.16 5.59 1.38
N ALA A 25 -1.61 5.29 0.20
CA ALA A 25 -2.42 4.97 -0.99
C ALA A 25 -3.42 3.87 -0.65
N TRP A 26 -4.68 4.06 -1.04
CA TRP A 26 -5.77 3.15 -0.74
C TRP A 26 -6.65 2.92 -1.97
N GLU A 27 -6.74 1.67 -2.42
CA GLU A 27 -7.71 1.22 -3.44
C GLU A 27 -8.79 0.38 -2.77
N GLY A 28 -10.04 0.85 -2.88
CA GLY A 28 -11.24 0.15 -2.39
C GLY A 28 -12.16 -0.31 -3.52
N PHE A 29 -11.63 -0.42 -4.74
CA PHE A 29 -12.31 -0.82 -5.98
C PHE A 29 -13.73 -0.26 -6.18
N PRO A 30 -13.97 1.05 -5.96
CA PRO A 30 -15.32 1.61 -5.91
C PRO A 30 -16.03 1.60 -7.27
N THR A 31 -15.29 1.40 -8.36
CA THR A 31 -15.80 1.42 -9.73
C THR A 31 -15.15 0.34 -10.60
N GLN A 32 -15.78 0.04 -11.74
CA GLN A 32 -15.17 -0.79 -12.76
C GLN A 32 -13.86 -0.18 -13.27
N ASP A 33 -13.78 1.13 -13.47
CA ASP A 33 -12.54 1.78 -13.98
C ASP A 33 -11.37 1.63 -13.00
N ASN A 34 -11.63 1.65 -11.68
CA ASN A 34 -10.62 1.32 -10.67
C ASN A 34 -10.14 -0.13 -10.84
N THR A 35 -11.07 -1.08 -10.96
CA THR A 35 -10.77 -2.51 -11.13
C THR A 35 -10.03 -2.78 -12.42
N ASP A 36 -10.43 -2.14 -13.52
CA ASP A 36 -9.85 -2.32 -14.85
C ASP A 36 -8.41 -1.78 -14.96
N ALA A 37 -7.99 -0.94 -14.01
CA ALA A 37 -6.62 -0.42 -13.93
C ALA A 37 -5.65 -1.36 -13.21
N TRP A 38 -6.17 -2.36 -12.50
CA TRP A 38 -5.38 -3.44 -11.92
C TRP A 38 -5.24 -4.56 -12.92
N SER A 39 -4.16 -5.33 -12.78
CA SER A 39 -3.94 -6.53 -13.59
C SER A 39 -4.15 -7.77 -12.76
N LEU A 40 -4.68 -8.80 -13.39
CA LEU A 40 -4.83 -10.15 -12.86
C LEU A 40 -4.06 -11.10 -13.79
N TYR A 41 -3.04 -11.76 -13.24
CA TYR A 41 -2.41 -12.90 -13.89
C TYR A 41 -3.09 -14.19 -13.42
N ALA A 42 -3.58 -14.98 -14.38
CA ALA A 42 -4.17 -16.29 -14.13
C ALA A 42 -3.17 -17.39 -14.52
N TYR A 43 -2.88 -18.31 -13.60
CA TYR A 43 -1.85 -19.34 -13.81
C TYR A 43 -2.34 -20.52 -14.66
N ASP A 44 -3.65 -20.66 -14.89
CA ASP A 44 -4.24 -21.75 -15.67
C ASP A 44 -4.00 -21.62 -17.18
N ASP A 45 -4.02 -20.39 -17.69
CA ASP A 45 -3.86 -20.09 -19.12
C ASP A 45 -2.71 -19.11 -19.43
N ASP A 46 -1.93 -18.72 -18.42
CA ASP A 46 -0.83 -17.76 -18.48
C ASP A 46 -1.26 -16.40 -19.08
N ALA A 47 -2.52 -15.98 -18.83
CA ALA A 47 -3.06 -14.72 -19.34
C ALA A 47 -3.02 -13.60 -18.30
N VAL A 48 -2.89 -12.37 -18.81
CA VAL A 48 -3.11 -11.14 -18.06
C VAL A 48 -4.40 -10.49 -18.57
N ALA A 49 -5.33 -10.25 -17.66
CA ALA A 49 -6.56 -9.52 -17.91
C ALA A 49 -6.89 -8.63 -16.70
N PRO A 50 -7.83 -7.69 -16.81
CA PRO A 50 -8.32 -7.03 -15.61
C PRO A 50 -9.12 -8.00 -14.73
N PRO A 51 -9.10 -7.84 -13.40
CA PRO A 51 -9.93 -8.62 -12.50
C PRO A 51 -11.43 -8.36 -12.73
N LEU A 52 -12.28 -9.26 -12.23
CA LEU A 52 -13.72 -9.07 -12.28
C LEU A 52 -14.15 -8.05 -11.22
N TRP A 53 -15.10 -7.18 -11.55
CA TRP A 53 -15.67 -6.23 -10.61
C TRP A 53 -17.01 -6.75 -10.07
N SER A 54 -17.17 -6.80 -8.74
CA SER A 54 -18.40 -7.31 -8.12
C SER A 54 -19.56 -6.31 -8.13
N GLY A 55 -19.29 -5.07 -8.50
CA GLY A 55 -20.26 -3.99 -8.43
C GLY A 55 -21.39 -4.07 -9.46
N THR A 56 -22.55 -3.62 -9.00
CA THR A 56 -23.73 -3.28 -9.78
C THR A 56 -24.14 -1.85 -9.49
N ALA A 57 -25.15 -1.32 -10.21
CA ALA A 57 -25.63 0.05 -10.02
C ALA A 57 -26.18 0.36 -8.61
N SER A 58 -26.30 -0.64 -7.73
CA SER A 58 -26.82 -0.51 -6.36
C SER A 58 -25.85 -0.96 -5.27
N ASP A 59 -24.66 -1.43 -5.61
CA ASP A 59 -23.72 -1.94 -4.61
C ASP A 59 -23.03 -0.82 -3.86
N ILE A 60 -22.97 -0.98 -2.53
CA ILE A 60 -22.40 0.01 -1.62
C ILE A 60 -20.91 -0.26 -1.33
N ASN A 61 -20.47 -1.52 -1.47
CA ASN A 61 -19.09 -1.97 -1.21
C ASN A 61 -18.68 -2.97 -2.31
N PRO A 62 -18.47 -2.51 -3.55
CA PRO A 62 -17.94 -3.35 -4.61
C PRO A 62 -16.46 -3.66 -4.36
N TYR A 63 -15.97 -4.75 -4.95
CA TYR A 63 -14.60 -5.26 -4.78
C TYR A 63 -14.11 -5.91 -6.08
N ALA A 64 -12.80 -6.12 -6.20
CA ALA A 64 -12.20 -6.90 -7.28
C ALA A 64 -12.21 -8.39 -6.93
N TYR A 65 -12.41 -9.29 -7.89
CA TYR A 65 -12.36 -10.73 -7.63
C TYR A 65 -11.92 -11.54 -8.85
N SER A 66 -11.59 -12.80 -8.59
CA SER A 66 -11.36 -13.82 -9.62
C SER A 66 -11.74 -15.20 -9.11
N PHE A 67 -12.08 -16.09 -10.03
CA PHE A 67 -12.21 -17.54 -9.77
C PHE A 67 -10.87 -18.24 -9.95
N PHE A 68 -10.71 -19.38 -9.28
CA PHE A 68 -9.59 -20.29 -9.47
C PHE A 68 -9.88 -21.30 -10.59
N LEU A 69 -9.81 -20.84 -11.84
CA LEU A 69 -10.05 -21.69 -13.00
C LEU A 69 -8.98 -22.80 -13.06
N GLY A 70 -9.40 -24.04 -13.32
CA GLY A 70 -8.48 -25.19 -13.37
C GLY A 70 -7.86 -25.59 -12.02
N GLY A 71 -8.18 -24.89 -10.93
CA GLY A 71 -7.53 -25.06 -9.62
C GLY A 71 -6.12 -24.47 -9.55
N ASP A 72 -5.77 -23.55 -10.46
CA ASP A 72 -4.51 -22.83 -10.44
C ASP A 72 -4.64 -21.49 -9.69
N GLY A 73 -3.48 -20.91 -9.32
CA GLY A 73 -3.42 -19.65 -8.58
C GLY A 73 -3.82 -18.43 -9.41
N VAL A 74 -3.93 -17.29 -8.72
CA VAL A 74 -4.11 -15.97 -9.34
C VAL A 74 -3.22 -14.93 -8.68
N TRP A 75 -2.94 -13.85 -9.39
CA TRP A 75 -2.15 -12.75 -8.87
C TRP A 75 -2.70 -11.39 -9.31
N PHE A 76 -3.19 -10.63 -8.33
CA PHE A 76 -3.68 -9.25 -8.51
C PHE A 76 -2.51 -8.31 -8.31
N PHE A 77 -2.18 -7.48 -9.29
CA PHE A 77 -1.04 -6.58 -9.19
C PHE A 77 -1.29 -5.18 -9.76
N ALA A 78 -0.56 -4.24 -9.19
CA ALA A 78 -0.46 -2.86 -9.61
C ALA A 78 0.96 -2.57 -10.11
N ASP A 79 1.04 -1.78 -11.18
CA ASP A 79 2.30 -1.29 -11.75
C ASP A 79 2.26 0.23 -11.95
N ALA A 80 3.18 0.77 -12.75
CA ALA A 80 3.23 2.21 -13.03
C ALA A 80 2.01 2.76 -13.79
N GLN A 81 1.17 1.91 -14.40
CA GLN A 81 -0.08 2.32 -15.05
C GLN A 81 -1.24 2.38 -14.06
N THR A 82 -1.27 1.48 -13.07
CA THR A 82 -2.33 1.41 -12.07
C THR A 82 -2.36 2.68 -11.22
N ALA A 83 -3.47 3.40 -11.22
CA ALA A 83 -3.64 4.65 -10.46
C ALA A 83 -2.47 5.65 -10.63
N GLN A 84 -1.93 5.78 -11.86
CA GLN A 84 -0.76 6.62 -12.16
C GLN A 84 0.49 6.24 -11.36
N GLY A 85 0.60 4.96 -10.99
CA GLY A 85 1.69 4.36 -10.25
C GLY A 85 1.71 4.70 -8.77
N ALA A 86 0.56 5.06 -8.18
CA ALA A 86 0.44 5.36 -6.75
C ALA A 86 0.92 4.21 -5.83
N PHE A 87 0.94 2.98 -6.34
CA PHE A 87 1.34 1.79 -5.58
C PHE A 87 2.81 1.38 -5.77
N VAL A 88 3.57 2.00 -6.67
CA VAL A 88 4.94 1.58 -6.98
C VAL A 88 5.90 2.77 -6.92
N GLY A 89 7.18 2.54 -6.60
CA GLY A 89 8.17 3.59 -6.45
C GLY A 89 9.10 3.38 -5.26
N ASP A 90 9.51 4.48 -4.61
CA ASP A 90 10.46 4.46 -3.49
C ASP A 90 9.74 4.34 -2.14
N TYR A 91 9.54 3.10 -1.71
CA TYR A 91 8.88 2.80 -0.42
C TYR A 91 9.71 3.29 0.77
N GLY A 92 11.04 3.32 0.65
CA GLY A 92 11.93 3.77 1.71
C GLY A 92 11.86 5.29 1.95
N ALA A 93 11.79 6.07 0.86
CA ALA A 93 11.59 7.52 0.92
C ALA A 93 10.19 7.88 1.42
N GLN A 94 9.18 7.12 1.01
CA GLN A 94 7.78 7.32 1.39
C GLN A 94 7.42 6.76 2.76
N LYS A 95 8.36 6.11 3.46
CA LYS A 95 8.14 5.51 4.78
C LYS A 95 6.98 4.53 4.79
N ILE A 96 6.91 3.68 3.77
CA ILE A 96 5.94 2.58 3.73
C ILE A 96 6.52 1.42 4.54
N GLU A 97 5.79 0.97 5.55
CA GLU A 97 6.21 -0.11 6.45
C GLU A 97 5.66 -1.48 6.07
N GLY A 98 4.57 -1.51 5.31
CA GLY A 98 3.94 -2.75 4.89
C GLY A 98 2.79 -2.51 3.93
N ILE A 99 2.04 -3.58 3.71
CA ILE A 99 0.84 -3.59 2.87
C ILE A 99 -0.27 -4.27 3.65
N ASP A 100 -1.41 -3.61 3.74
CA ASP A 100 -2.66 -4.20 4.20
C ASP A 100 -3.55 -4.46 2.98
N VAL A 101 -4.28 -5.58 3.02
CA VAL A 101 -5.22 -5.94 1.97
C VAL A 101 -6.39 -6.67 2.59
N ALA A 102 -7.62 -6.30 2.25
CA ALA A 102 -8.80 -7.07 2.62
C ALA A 102 -8.99 -8.20 1.59
N ILE A 103 -9.15 -9.43 2.07
CA ILE A 103 -9.36 -10.61 1.24
C ILE A 103 -10.63 -11.33 1.66
N SER A 104 -11.45 -11.73 0.68
CA SER A 104 -12.62 -12.59 0.89
C SER A 104 -12.33 -13.96 0.30
N ILE A 105 -12.20 -14.96 1.17
CA ILE A 105 -11.85 -16.35 0.80
C ILE A 105 -12.64 -17.33 1.67
N ASP A 106 -12.78 -18.58 1.21
CA ASP A 106 -13.01 -19.73 2.10
C ASP A 106 -11.65 -20.32 2.49
N PRO A 107 -11.23 -20.25 3.76
CA PRO A 107 -9.92 -20.75 4.19
C PRO A 107 -9.65 -22.21 3.84
N ALA A 108 -10.69 -23.06 3.77
CA ALA A 108 -10.52 -24.47 3.41
C ALA A 108 -10.15 -24.68 1.93
N GLU A 109 -10.35 -23.66 1.10
CA GLU A 109 -10.07 -23.67 -0.34
C GLU A 109 -8.71 -23.06 -0.68
N ILE A 110 -8.02 -22.46 0.29
CA ILE A 110 -6.75 -21.76 0.09
C ILE A 110 -5.57 -22.59 0.59
N ASP A 111 -4.57 -22.80 -0.26
CA ASP A 111 -3.28 -23.36 0.14
C ASP A 111 -2.44 -22.24 0.78
N SER A 112 -2.12 -21.21 -0.01
CA SER A 112 -1.29 -20.10 0.46
C SER A 112 -1.60 -18.77 -0.23
N LEU A 113 -1.25 -17.67 0.42
CA LEU A 113 -1.25 -16.33 -0.14
C LEU A 113 -0.06 -15.53 0.34
N ASP A 114 0.41 -14.59 -0.48
CA ASP A 114 1.52 -13.69 -0.14
C ASP A 114 1.49 -12.42 -0.99
N ILE A 115 2.34 -11.46 -0.65
CA ILE A 115 2.65 -10.31 -1.49
C ILE A 115 3.89 -10.61 -2.33
N ALA A 116 3.79 -10.39 -3.63
CA ALA A 116 4.91 -10.35 -4.55
C ALA A 116 5.23 -8.91 -4.97
N VAL A 117 6.52 -8.58 -5.05
CA VAL A 117 7.00 -7.33 -5.63
C VAL A 117 8.06 -7.58 -6.69
N TYR A 118 8.02 -6.82 -7.78
CA TYR A 118 9.15 -6.72 -8.71
C TYR A 118 10.04 -5.56 -8.27
N ALA A 119 11.29 -5.86 -7.94
CA ALA A 119 12.24 -4.89 -7.39
C ALA A 119 13.68 -5.24 -7.75
N SER A 120 14.62 -4.34 -7.48
CA SER A 120 16.06 -4.61 -7.54
C SER A 120 16.57 -5.04 -6.17
N GLY A 121 17.02 -6.28 -6.04
CA GLY A 121 17.45 -6.85 -4.75
C GLY A 121 18.71 -7.71 -4.84
N PRO A 122 18.91 -8.65 -3.90
CA PRO A 122 20.12 -9.49 -3.81
C PRO A 122 20.51 -10.21 -5.11
N ILE A 123 19.55 -10.59 -5.94
CA ILE A 123 19.78 -11.31 -7.20
C ILE A 123 19.56 -10.43 -8.44
N GLY A 124 19.50 -9.11 -8.26
CA GLY A 124 19.15 -8.16 -9.32
C GLY A 124 17.64 -7.91 -9.40
N SER A 125 17.17 -7.54 -10.59
CA SER A 125 15.75 -7.26 -10.82
C SER A 125 14.97 -8.56 -10.98
N ALA A 126 14.11 -8.87 -10.00
CA ALA A 126 13.37 -10.12 -9.90
C ALA A 126 12.10 -9.93 -9.07
N TYR A 127 11.30 -10.99 -8.99
CA TYR A 127 10.21 -11.09 -8.02
C TYR A 127 10.74 -11.52 -6.64
N TYR A 128 10.24 -10.83 -5.63
CA TYR A 128 10.50 -11.08 -4.22
C TYR A 128 9.15 -11.22 -3.52
N TYR A 129 9.10 -12.05 -2.50
CA TYR A 129 7.86 -12.53 -1.90
C TYR A 129 7.90 -12.29 -0.39
N SER A 130 6.79 -11.83 0.18
CA SER A 130 6.63 -11.82 1.63
C SER A 130 6.61 -13.25 2.16
N LEU A 131 6.62 -13.40 3.49
CA LEU A 131 6.22 -14.66 4.11
C LEU A 131 4.78 -15.00 3.66
N ALA A 132 4.56 -16.27 3.31
CA ALA A 132 3.24 -16.75 2.92
C ALA A 132 2.38 -17.03 4.15
N SER A 133 1.10 -16.66 4.06
CA SER A 133 0.04 -17.10 4.96
C SER A 133 -0.70 -18.29 4.35
N PHE A 134 -1.18 -19.18 5.20
CA PHE A 134 -1.86 -20.41 4.78
C PHE A 134 -3.34 -20.37 5.17
N GLY A 135 -4.19 -21.08 4.43
CA GLY A 135 -5.63 -21.14 4.71
C GLY A 135 -5.95 -21.50 6.18
N GLU A 136 -5.19 -22.45 6.75
CA GLU A 136 -5.31 -22.89 8.14
C GLU A 136 -5.01 -21.84 9.22
N GLU A 137 -4.44 -20.69 8.85
CA GLU A 137 -4.19 -19.57 9.77
C GLU A 137 -5.42 -18.68 9.97
N PHE A 138 -6.43 -18.80 9.11
CA PHE A 138 -7.66 -18.02 9.13
C PHE A 138 -8.79 -18.78 9.87
N GLU A 139 -9.71 -18.03 10.48
CA GLU A 139 -10.89 -18.63 11.13
C GLU A 139 -11.81 -19.30 10.10
N ASP A 140 -12.30 -20.52 10.37
CA ASP A 140 -13.14 -21.28 9.44
C ASP A 140 -14.36 -20.50 8.89
N GLY A 141 -14.61 -20.67 7.59
CA GLY A 141 -15.79 -20.19 6.87
C GLY A 141 -15.54 -18.90 6.08
N PRO A 142 -16.39 -18.57 5.08
CA PRO A 142 -16.16 -17.43 4.21
C PRO A 142 -16.31 -16.11 4.98
N ASN A 143 -15.23 -15.33 5.01
CA ASN A 143 -15.17 -14.03 5.68
C ASN A 143 -14.17 -13.10 4.99
N TRP A 144 -14.22 -11.82 5.37
CA TRP A 144 -13.16 -10.86 5.06
C TRP A 144 -12.05 -10.95 6.11
N TYR A 145 -10.82 -11.11 5.64
CA TYR A 145 -9.60 -11.10 6.44
C TYR A 145 -8.72 -9.93 6.02
N PHE A 146 -7.88 -9.45 6.94
CA PHE A 146 -7.04 -8.28 6.74
C PHE A 146 -5.58 -8.62 7.05
N PRO A 147 -4.93 -9.48 6.24
CA PRO A 147 -3.51 -9.77 6.40
C PRO A 147 -2.67 -8.50 6.22
N HIS A 148 -1.62 -8.40 7.04
CA HIS A 148 -0.59 -7.36 6.98
C HIS A 148 0.73 -7.98 6.56
N PHE A 149 1.40 -7.38 5.57
CA PHE A 149 2.69 -7.84 5.08
C PHE A 149 3.76 -6.77 5.33
N SER A 150 4.56 -6.97 6.38
CA SER A 150 5.56 -5.97 6.78
C SER A 150 6.85 -6.08 5.96
N PHE A 151 7.43 -4.95 5.59
CA PHE A 151 8.80 -4.87 5.06
C PHE A 151 9.87 -5.02 6.16
N SER A 152 9.46 -5.06 7.43
CA SER A 152 10.34 -5.39 8.56
C SER A 152 10.45 -6.90 8.81
N ASP A 153 9.59 -7.72 8.20
CA ASP A 153 9.67 -9.18 8.27
C ASP A 153 10.69 -9.75 7.29
N GLU A 154 10.92 -11.06 7.36
CA GLU A 154 11.74 -11.79 6.39
C GLU A 154 11.00 -11.93 5.05
N TRP A 155 11.70 -11.67 3.95
CA TRP A 155 11.22 -11.81 2.58
C TRP A 155 12.03 -12.86 1.83
N PHE A 156 11.54 -13.33 0.70
CA PHE A 156 12.10 -14.45 -0.03
C PHE A 156 12.30 -14.13 -1.50
N TYR A 157 13.30 -14.73 -2.13
CA TYR A 157 13.42 -14.80 -3.58
C TYR A 157 13.67 -16.23 -4.02
N PHE A 158 13.33 -16.56 -5.26
CA PHE A 158 13.55 -17.89 -5.80
C PHE A 158 14.89 -17.96 -6.55
N GLN A 159 15.79 -18.84 -6.12
CA GLN A 159 17.09 -19.06 -6.76
C GLN A 159 17.43 -20.55 -6.72
N ASP A 160 17.86 -21.08 -7.87
CA ASP A 160 18.33 -22.47 -8.01
C ASP A 160 17.34 -23.54 -7.49
N GLY A 161 16.04 -23.26 -7.60
CA GLY A 161 14.99 -24.20 -7.19
C GLY A 161 14.53 -24.06 -5.74
N GLU A 162 15.08 -23.10 -4.98
CA GLU A 162 14.78 -22.91 -3.56
C GLU A 162 14.39 -21.46 -3.26
N PHE A 163 13.58 -21.28 -2.21
CA PHE A 163 13.32 -19.96 -1.62
C PHE A 163 14.47 -19.59 -0.68
N VAL A 164 15.05 -18.42 -0.90
CA VAL A 164 16.14 -17.88 -0.10
C VAL A 164 15.64 -16.64 0.64
N ALA A 165 15.76 -16.68 1.96
CA ALA A 165 15.40 -15.60 2.85
C ALA A 165 16.36 -14.40 2.75
N PHE A 166 15.82 -13.19 2.90
CA PHE A 166 16.57 -11.95 3.05
C PHE A 166 15.72 -10.91 3.80
N GLN A 167 16.38 -9.87 4.33
CA GLN A 167 15.70 -8.71 4.89
C GLN A 167 15.62 -7.60 3.82
N PRO A 168 14.43 -7.04 3.54
CA PRO A 168 14.31 -5.82 2.75
C PRO A 168 15.23 -4.71 3.28
N GLY A 169 15.95 -4.05 2.38
CA GLY A 169 16.81 -2.90 2.69
C GLY A 169 16.56 -1.74 1.74
N ASP A 170 17.18 -0.59 2.01
CA ASP A 170 16.92 0.67 1.30
C ASP A 170 16.97 0.54 -0.23
N GLY A 171 17.96 -0.19 -0.77
CA GLY A 171 18.10 -0.37 -2.22
C GLY A 171 16.95 -1.17 -2.86
N PHE A 172 16.40 -2.15 -2.13
CA PHE A 172 15.24 -2.92 -2.54
C PHE A 172 13.98 -2.07 -2.51
N LEU A 173 13.72 -1.41 -1.37
CA LEU A 173 12.55 -0.58 -1.15
C LEU A 173 12.50 0.65 -2.09
N ALA A 174 13.64 1.14 -2.54
CA ALA A 174 13.70 2.27 -3.48
C ALA A 174 13.34 1.91 -4.94
N SER A 175 13.01 0.66 -5.23
CA SER A 175 12.97 0.14 -6.62
C SER A 175 11.75 -0.71 -6.94
N ILE A 176 10.70 -0.64 -6.13
CA ILE A 176 9.46 -1.39 -6.37
C ILE A 176 8.82 -0.87 -7.66
N SER A 177 8.64 -1.72 -8.67
CA SER A 177 7.98 -1.34 -9.92
C SER A 177 6.70 -2.11 -10.20
N GLU A 178 6.41 -3.14 -9.41
CA GLU A 178 5.19 -3.92 -9.42
C GLU A 178 4.97 -4.48 -8.02
N VAL A 179 3.71 -4.56 -7.60
CA VAL A 179 3.33 -5.09 -6.28
C VAL A 179 1.95 -5.72 -6.38
N GLY A 180 1.74 -6.85 -5.69
CA GLY A 180 0.45 -7.52 -5.77
C GLY A 180 0.29 -8.70 -4.83
N LEU A 181 -0.96 -9.11 -4.66
CA LEU A 181 -1.38 -10.26 -3.87
C LEU A 181 -1.44 -11.50 -4.77
N ARG A 182 -0.70 -12.55 -4.40
CA ARG A 182 -0.83 -13.89 -4.99
C ARG A 182 -1.66 -14.77 -4.09
N VAL A 183 -2.55 -15.55 -4.67
CA VAL A 183 -3.38 -16.51 -3.95
C VAL A 183 -3.39 -17.83 -4.71
N PHE A 184 -3.06 -18.90 -4.01
CA PHE A 184 -3.02 -20.26 -4.53
C PHE A 184 -4.07 -21.10 -3.82
N PRO A 185 -4.99 -21.72 -4.57
CA PRO A 185 -5.98 -22.60 -3.97
C PRO A 185 -5.38 -23.96 -3.62
N VAL A 186 -6.08 -24.72 -2.79
CA VAL A 186 -5.78 -26.15 -2.62
C VAL A 186 -6.00 -26.91 -3.93
N ASN A 187 -5.20 -27.95 -4.15
CA ASN A 187 -5.32 -28.76 -5.37
C ASN A 187 -6.71 -29.42 -5.47
N GLY A 188 -7.38 -29.22 -6.62
CA GLY A 188 -8.68 -29.81 -6.90
C GLY A 188 -9.86 -29.04 -6.31
N VAL A 189 -9.66 -27.77 -5.95
CA VAL A 189 -10.75 -26.84 -5.59
C VAL A 189 -11.81 -26.77 -6.70
N GLY A 190 -13.06 -26.45 -6.34
CA GLY A 190 -14.16 -26.28 -7.29
C GLY A 190 -13.99 -25.05 -8.17
N GLU A 191 -14.61 -25.05 -9.36
CA GLU A 191 -14.59 -23.90 -10.29
C GLU A 191 -15.34 -22.66 -9.74
N ASP A 192 -16.13 -22.82 -8.68
CA ASP A 192 -16.84 -21.76 -7.97
C ASP A 192 -16.02 -21.12 -6.84
N ALA A 193 -14.86 -21.69 -6.51
CA ALA A 193 -13.94 -21.10 -5.56
C ALA A 193 -13.34 -19.81 -6.13
N TYR A 194 -13.29 -18.78 -5.29
CA TYR A 194 -12.88 -17.45 -5.70
C TYR A 194 -12.11 -16.75 -4.60
N VAL A 195 -11.41 -15.69 -4.98
CA VAL A 195 -10.85 -14.71 -4.06
C VAL A 195 -11.41 -13.33 -4.41
N GLY A 196 -11.94 -12.64 -3.40
CA GLY A 196 -12.22 -11.22 -3.44
C GLY A 196 -11.08 -10.42 -2.82
N VAL A 197 -10.80 -9.25 -3.37
CA VAL A 197 -9.76 -8.31 -2.95
C VAL A 197 -10.38 -6.92 -2.82
N ASP A 198 -10.16 -6.30 -1.68
CA ASP A 198 -10.57 -4.94 -1.37
C ASP A 198 -9.54 -4.26 -0.46
N ASP A 199 -9.68 -2.96 -0.21
CA ASP A 199 -8.84 -2.17 0.72
C ASP A 199 -7.33 -2.44 0.59
N PHE A 200 -6.78 -2.40 -0.63
CA PHE A 200 -5.34 -2.51 -0.83
C PHE A 200 -4.66 -1.20 -0.42
N ILE A 201 -3.84 -1.25 0.64
CA ILE A 201 -3.29 -0.08 1.31
C ILE A 201 -1.76 -0.18 1.40
N LEU A 202 -1.07 0.91 1.04
CA LEU A 202 0.35 1.09 1.39
C LEU A 202 0.47 1.72 2.77
N THR A 203 0.68 0.90 3.79
CA THR A 203 0.67 1.30 5.20
C THR A 203 1.90 2.15 5.52
N PRO A 204 1.73 3.41 5.97
CA PRO A 204 2.85 4.29 6.32
C PRO A 204 3.35 4.03 7.74
N THR A 205 4.62 4.31 8.01
CA THR A 205 5.15 4.29 9.38
C THR A 205 4.59 5.43 10.22
N VAL A 206 3.79 5.10 11.25
CA VAL A 206 3.23 6.07 12.20
C VAL A 206 4.11 6.22 13.43
N ASP A 207 5.11 7.08 13.33
CA ASP A 207 5.97 7.45 14.45
C ASP A 207 5.45 8.69 15.20
N ALA A 208 5.70 8.73 16.51
CA ALA A 208 5.54 9.96 17.28
C ALA A 208 6.56 11.01 16.77
N PRO A 209 6.10 12.21 16.35
CA PRO A 209 7.01 13.17 15.74
C PRO A 209 7.92 13.81 16.78
N LEU A 210 9.15 14.12 16.38
CA LEU A 210 10.07 14.87 17.23
C LEU A 210 9.55 16.31 17.42
N LEU A 211 9.19 16.64 18.66
CA LEU A 211 8.72 17.97 19.01
C LEU A 211 9.89 18.89 19.36
N THR A 212 9.97 20.03 18.69
CA THR A 212 10.82 21.14 19.10
C THR A 212 9.95 22.21 19.74
N THR A 213 10.28 22.62 20.96
CA THR A 213 9.54 23.65 21.69
C THR A 213 10.43 24.83 22.01
N ALA A 214 9.84 26.03 22.02
CA ALA A 214 10.52 27.23 22.48
C ALA A 214 9.56 28.10 23.29
N VAL A 215 10.15 28.95 24.13
CA VAL A 215 9.44 29.92 24.94
C VAL A 215 10.11 31.27 24.74
N ASP A 216 9.36 32.26 24.28
CA ASP A 216 9.81 33.65 24.20
C ASP A 216 8.82 34.57 24.92
N GLN A 217 9.28 35.21 26.00
CA GLN A 217 8.58 36.15 26.89
C GLN A 217 7.13 35.78 27.25
N SER A 218 6.19 35.92 26.31
CA SER A 218 4.76 35.68 26.47
C SER A 218 4.20 34.54 25.62
N GLN A 219 5.01 33.84 24.83
CA GLN A 219 4.56 32.80 23.91
C GLN A 219 5.31 31.48 24.11
N PHE A 220 4.55 30.39 23.99
CA PHE A 220 5.04 29.04 23.77
C PHE A 220 4.89 28.70 22.28
N SER A 221 5.91 28.09 21.70
CA SER A 221 5.86 27.53 20.35
C SER A 221 6.21 26.05 20.35
N LEU A 222 5.60 25.34 19.42
CA LEU A 222 5.79 23.91 19.17
C LEU A 222 5.84 23.68 17.67
N THR A 223 6.90 23.03 17.20
CA THR A 223 7.09 22.66 15.79
C THR A 223 7.40 21.19 15.67
N PHE A 224 6.90 20.56 14.62
CA PHE A 224 7.11 19.13 14.34
C PHE A 224 6.98 18.85 12.85
N GLU A 225 7.57 17.73 12.42
CA GLU A 225 7.46 17.18 11.07
C GLU A 225 6.75 15.84 11.14
N LEU A 226 5.85 15.57 10.21
CA LEU A 226 5.17 14.28 10.08
C LEU A 226 5.73 13.53 8.87
N ASN A 227 5.83 12.21 8.99
CA ASN A 227 6.14 11.35 7.85
C ASN A 227 5.07 11.48 6.74
N PRO A 228 5.41 11.20 5.47
CA PRO A 228 4.40 10.99 4.42
C PRO A 228 3.33 9.98 4.88
N GLY A 229 2.08 10.19 4.45
CA GLY A 229 0.97 9.30 4.82
C GLY A 229 0.52 9.40 6.29
N VAL A 230 1.06 10.32 7.08
CA VAL A 230 0.66 10.52 8.49
C VAL A 230 -0.11 11.84 8.65
N ALA A 231 -1.24 11.77 9.35
CA ALA A 231 -1.99 12.93 9.83
C ALA A 231 -1.79 13.11 11.33
N ALA A 232 -2.00 14.34 11.82
CA ALA A 232 -2.00 14.59 13.25
C ALA A 232 -3.07 15.57 13.71
N THR A 233 -3.42 15.43 14.98
CA THR A 233 -4.23 16.39 15.73
C THR A 233 -3.44 16.91 16.94
N LEU A 234 -3.33 18.23 17.05
CA LEU A 234 -2.76 18.85 18.25
C LEU A 234 -3.81 18.88 19.35
N GLN A 235 -3.46 18.33 20.51
CA GLN A 235 -4.34 18.29 21.66
C GLN A 235 -3.72 19.02 22.83
N THR A 236 -4.59 19.61 23.65
CA THR A 236 -4.22 20.28 24.90
C THR A 236 -5.01 19.72 26.07
N ALA A 237 -4.40 19.72 27.24
CA ALA A 237 -5.05 19.37 28.50
C ALA A 237 -4.62 20.33 29.60
N ASP A 238 -5.50 20.54 30.58
CA ASP A 238 -5.16 21.22 31.82
C ASP A 238 -4.52 20.25 32.84
N SER A 239 -4.34 20.72 34.07
CA SER A 239 -3.80 19.90 35.19
C SER A 239 -4.62 18.64 35.54
N THR A 240 -5.83 18.48 35.01
CA THR A 240 -6.68 17.30 35.19
C THR A 240 -6.50 16.24 34.10
N PHE A 241 -5.62 16.51 33.12
CA PHE A 241 -5.31 15.63 31.98
C PHE A 241 -6.54 15.26 31.12
N GLN A 242 -7.58 16.11 31.13
CA GLN A 242 -8.68 16.01 30.18
C GLN A 242 -8.24 16.59 28.84
N TRP A 243 -7.99 15.71 27.87
CA TRP A 243 -7.51 16.10 26.54
C TRP A 243 -8.64 16.64 25.68
N SER A 244 -8.34 17.71 24.95
CA SER A 244 -9.21 18.32 23.96
C SER A 244 -8.40 18.75 22.75
N THR A 245 -9.06 18.79 21.59
CA THR A 245 -8.44 19.25 20.36
C THR A 245 -8.24 20.77 20.40
N VAL A 246 -7.05 21.23 20.02
CA VAL A 246 -6.80 22.65 19.80
C VAL A 246 -7.54 23.08 18.53
N THR A 247 -8.36 24.14 18.63
CA THR A 247 -9.21 24.61 17.53
C THR A 247 -8.41 24.82 16.24
N GLY A 248 -8.86 24.17 15.16
CA GLY A 248 -8.24 24.27 13.83
C GLY A 248 -6.94 23.47 13.66
N GLN A 249 -6.55 22.65 14.64
CA GLN A 249 -5.33 21.86 14.62
C GLN A 249 -5.62 20.37 14.48
N THR A 250 -6.38 20.01 13.43
CA THR A 250 -6.78 18.64 13.07
C THR A 250 -6.35 18.33 11.64
N ASN A 251 -6.10 17.06 11.31
CA ASN A 251 -5.67 16.61 9.98
C ASN A 251 -4.42 17.34 9.46
N LEU A 252 -3.50 17.65 10.38
CA LEU A 252 -2.23 18.30 10.06
C LEU A 252 -1.30 17.31 9.34
N THR A 253 -0.53 17.78 8.35
CA THR A 253 0.38 16.94 7.55
C THR A 253 1.69 17.68 7.24
N GLY A 254 2.81 16.97 7.11
CA GLY A 254 4.13 17.56 6.84
C GLY A 254 4.61 18.49 7.96
N SER A 255 5.33 19.56 7.61
CA SER A 255 5.87 20.54 8.56
C SER A 255 4.78 21.37 9.23
N GLN A 256 4.77 21.38 10.56
CA GLN A 256 3.80 22.10 11.37
C GLN A 256 4.46 23.03 12.39
N SER A 257 3.80 24.15 12.66
CA SER A 257 4.19 25.12 13.67
C SER A 257 2.94 25.66 14.36
N PHE A 258 2.98 25.65 15.69
CA PHE A 258 1.94 26.15 16.56
C PHE A 258 2.52 27.13 17.57
N THR A 259 1.79 28.21 17.84
CA THR A 259 2.15 29.20 18.85
C THR A 259 0.93 29.57 19.68
N THR A 260 1.11 29.70 20.98
CA THR A 260 0.06 30.13 21.91
C THR A 260 0.65 31.04 23.00
N PRO A 261 -0.14 31.98 23.55
CA PRO A 261 0.28 32.70 24.75
C PRO A 261 0.56 31.76 25.91
N ILE A 262 1.49 32.15 26.78
CA ILE A 262 1.72 31.47 28.07
C ILE A 262 0.63 31.93 29.03
N GLU A 263 -0.09 30.97 29.60
CA GLU A 263 -1.13 31.22 30.60
C GLU A 263 -0.61 30.95 32.02
N GLU A 264 -1.28 31.49 33.04
CA GLU A 264 -0.92 31.25 34.45
C GLU A 264 -1.17 29.80 34.86
N THR A 265 -2.16 29.15 34.24
CA THR A 265 -2.50 27.75 34.48
C THR A 265 -1.60 26.87 33.62
N PRO A 266 -0.99 25.79 34.17
CA PRO A 266 -0.23 24.86 33.36
C PRO A 266 -1.11 24.15 32.33
N HIS A 267 -0.66 24.13 31.08
CA HIS A 267 -1.24 23.34 30.00
C HIS A 267 -0.23 22.33 29.48
N PHE A 268 -0.73 21.16 29.13
CA PHE A 268 0.02 20.13 28.42
C PHE A 268 -0.39 20.16 26.96
N PHE A 269 0.57 19.87 26.08
CA PHE A 269 0.35 19.69 24.65
C PHE A 269 0.86 18.32 24.23
N ARG A 270 0.12 17.67 23.32
CA ARG A 270 0.58 16.47 22.62
C ARG A 270 0.15 16.50 21.17
N VAL A 271 0.92 15.86 20.32
CA VAL A 271 0.57 15.59 18.93
C VAL A 271 0.09 14.14 18.87
N ALA A 272 -1.19 13.93 18.56
CA ALA A 272 -1.76 12.62 18.34
C ALA A 272 -1.68 12.32 16.83
N THR A 273 -0.95 11.28 16.46
CA THR A 273 -0.74 10.88 15.05
C THR A 273 -1.61 9.68 14.68
N GLU A 274 -1.99 9.62 13.42
CA GLU A 274 -2.74 8.53 12.81
C GLU A 274 -2.36 8.39 11.34
N GLU A 275 -2.66 7.24 10.75
CA GLU A 275 -2.53 7.03 9.30
C GLU A 275 -3.47 7.96 8.55
N LYS A 276 -3.01 8.44 7.39
CA LYS A 276 -3.79 9.22 6.46
C LYS A 276 -3.96 8.42 5.17
N LEU A 277 -5.06 7.69 5.09
CA LEU A 277 -5.44 7.00 3.88
C LEU A 277 -5.84 8.01 2.79
N THR A 278 -5.30 7.81 1.60
CA THR A 278 -5.55 8.61 0.41
C THR A 278 -6.17 7.70 -0.64
N PRO A 279 -7.50 7.79 -0.84
CA PRO A 279 -8.16 7.05 -1.92
C PRO A 279 -7.50 7.38 -3.26
N VAL A 280 -7.13 6.34 -3.99
CA VAL A 280 -6.61 6.50 -5.35
C VAL A 280 -7.75 6.29 -6.36
N SER A 281 -7.65 6.98 -7.48
CA SER A 281 -8.61 6.87 -8.56
C SER A 281 -7.90 6.63 -9.87
N SER A 282 -8.34 5.62 -10.60
CA SER A 282 -7.96 5.43 -12.00
C SER A 282 -8.79 6.36 -12.88
N SER A 283 -8.15 6.98 -13.86
CA SER A 283 -8.73 8.01 -14.76
C SER A 283 -8.94 7.52 -16.17
#